data_AF-A0A941SJD7-F1
#
_entry.id   AF-A0A941SJD7-F1
#
_cell.length_a   1.000
_cell.length_b   1.000
_cell.length_c   1.000
_cell.angle_alpha   90.00
_cell.angle_beta   90.00
_cell.angle_gamma   90.00
#
_symmetry.space_group_name_H-M   'P 1'
#
loop_
_entity.id
_entity.type
_entity.pdbx_description
1 polymer ?
#
loop_
_entity_poly.entity_id
_entity_poly.type
_entity_poly.pdbx_seq_one_letter_code
_entity_poly.pdbx_strand_id
1 'polypeptide(L)'
;MSDQALINELLSPGHAEPIAADSHPYIQAALPLAAPASRQQRLQRMLDLARELLMWDLRHDWILRPMVNSPAAFKEWLRLRFANLEHEIFLVVFLDAQQRIIDTEVMFRGTLTQTSVYPREVVKAAMQHNAA
;
A
#
# COMPACT_ATOMS: atom_id res chain seq x y z
N MET A 1 -6.21 -13.28 -1.01
CA MET A 1 -6.90 -13.71 0.23
C MET A 1 -7.80 -12.57 0.67
N SER A 2 -8.98 -12.88 1.22
CA SER A 2 -10.20 -12.09 1.04
C SER A 2 -10.27 -10.82 1.90
N ASP A 3 -10.45 -9.66 1.25
CA ASP A 3 -10.71 -8.34 1.85
C ASP A 3 -11.91 -8.35 2.81
N GLN A 4 -12.79 -9.33 2.65
CA GLN A 4 -13.92 -9.59 3.52
C GLN A 4 -13.48 -9.96 4.95
N ALA A 5 -12.30 -10.55 5.13
CA ALA A 5 -11.73 -10.81 6.45
C ALA A 5 -11.35 -9.50 7.16
N LEU A 6 -10.79 -8.52 6.44
CA LEU A 6 -10.47 -7.19 6.99
C LEU A 6 -11.74 -6.42 7.39
N ILE A 7 -12.75 -6.44 6.51
CA ILE A 7 -14.06 -5.81 6.77
C ILE A 7 -14.73 -6.46 7.97
N ASN A 8 -14.76 -7.79 8.04
CA ASN A 8 -15.34 -8.52 9.15
C ASN A 8 -14.61 -8.25 10.47
N GLU A 9 -13.28 -8.18 10.44
CA GLU A 9 -12.49 -7.85 11.63
C GLU A 9 -12.76 -6.40 12.10
N LEU A 10 -12.93 -5.44 11.19
CA LEU A 10 -13.25 -4.04 11.53
C LEU A 10 -14.68 -3.88 12.09
N LEU A 11 -15.67 -4.54 11.47
CA LEU A 11 -17.09 -4.41 11.83
C LEU A 11 -17.52 -5.34 12.97
N SER A 12 -16.83 -6.46 13.18
CA SER A 12 -17.19 -7.51 14.14
C SER A 12 -15.93 -8.23 14.65
N PRO A 13 -15.14 -7.58 15.50
CA PRO A 13 -13.81 -8.05 15.89
C PRO A 13 -13.84 -9.44 16.55
N GLY A 14 -12.91 -10.31 16.16
CA GLY A 14 -12.77 -11.67 16.72
C GLY A 14 -13.56 -12.77 16.01
N HIS A 15 -14.30 -12.44 14.94
CA HIS A 15 -15.01 -13.42 14.11
C HIS A 15 -14.28 -13.73 12.78
N ALA A 16 -13.17 -13.05 12.50
CA ALA A 16 -12.34 -13.27 11.33
C ALA A 16 -11.16 -14.20 11.66
N GLU A 17 -10.73 -15.00 10.68
CA GLU A 17 -9.45 -15.72 10.79
C GLU A 17 -8.29 -14.73 11.02
N PRO A 18 -7.23 -15.16 11.74
CA PRO A 18 -6.07 -14.32 11.96
C PRO A 18 -5.49 -13.82 10.63
N ILE A 19 -5.48 -12.50 10.45
CA ILE A 19 -5.00 -11.86 9.24
C ILE A 19 -3.47 -12.01 9.18
N ALA A 20 -2.99 -12.77 8.20
CA ALA A 20 -1.57 -12.95 7.96
C ALA A 20 -0.91 -11.61 7.59
N ALA A 21 0.12 -11.22 8.35
CA ALA A 21 0.83 -9.95 8.17
C ALA A 21 1.55 -9.87 6.81
N ASP A 22 1.98 -11.02 6.26
CA ASP A 22 2.75 -11.08 5.01
C ASP A 22 1.95 -10.62 3.78
N SER A 23 0.62 -10.73 3.84
CA SER A 23 -0.32 -10.28 2.80
C SER A 23 -0.74 -8.81 2.94
N HIS A 24 -0.49 -8.19 4.09
CA HIS A 24 -0.99 -6.86 4.45
C HIS A 24 0.13 -6.02 5.09
N PRO A 25 0.93 -5.31 4.27
CA PRO A 25 2.17 -4.68 4.72
C PRO A 25 1.98 -3.55 5.74
N TYR A 26 0.74 -3.08 5.95
CA TYR A 26 0.39 -2.05 6.93
C TYR A 26 -0.24 -2.60 8.21
N ILE A 27 -0.39 -3.92 8.31
CA ILE A 27 -0.88 -4.64 9.49
C ILE A 27 0.34 -5.07 10.32
N GLN A 28 0.70 -4.25 11.31
CA GLN A 28 1.90 -4.45 12.12
C GLN A 28 1.75 -5.52 13.23
N ALA A 29 0.54 -6.01 13.50
CA ALA A 29 0.30 -6.98 14.57
C ALA A 29 -0.60 -8.13 14.12
N ALA A 30 -0.26 -9.35 14.52
CA ALA A 30 -1.12 -10.52 14.40
C ALA A 30 -2.16 -10.61 15.55
N LEU A 31 -2.32 -9.56 16.35
CA LEU A 31 -3.23 -9.58 17.49
C LEU A 31 -4.66 -9.20 17.02
N PRO A 32 -5.66 -10.09 17.19
CA PRO A 32 -7.06 -9.78 16.88
C PRO A 32 -7.55 -8.59 17.72
N LEU A 33 -8.44 -7.78 17.16
CA LEU A 33 -9.09 -6.68 17.88
C LEU A 33 -9.84 -7.16 19.14
N ALA A 34 -10.30 -8.41 19.14
CA ALA A 34 -10.99 -9.05 20.26
C ALA A 34 -10.06 -9.48 21.41
N ALA A 35 -8.74 -9.50 21.21
CA ALA A 35 -7.81 -9.86 22.28
C ALA A 35 -7.80 -8.81 23.40
N PRO A 36 -7.52 -9.20 24.66
CA PRO A 36 -7.33 -8.24 25.75
C PRO A 36 -6.13 -7.34 25.43
N ALA A 37 -6.42 -6.09 25.07
CA ALA A 37 -5.44 -5.07 24.69
C ALA A 37 -5.80 -3.73 25.34
N SER A 38 -4.80 -2.88 25.55
CA SER A 38 -5.04 -1.50 25.98
C SER A 38 -5.90 -0.75 24.95
N ARG A 39 -6.62 0.29 25.39
CA ARG A 39 -7.39 1.17 24.49
C ARG A 39 -6.53 1.69 23.34
N GLN A 40 -5.29 2.07 23.62
CA GLN A 40 -4.35 2.57 22.62
C GLN A 40 -4.00 1.52 21.57
N GLN A 41 -3.74 0.28 21.98
CA GLN A 41 -3.46 -0.83 21.05
C GLN A 41 -4.66 -1.13 20.15
N ARG A 42 -5.89 -1.11 20.69
CA ARG A 42 -7.10 -1.29 19.87
C ARG A 42 -7.28 -0.17 18.84
N LEU A 43 -7.10 1.08 19.25
CA LEU A 43 -7.20 2.23 18.35
C LEU A 43 -6.17 2.15 17.22
N GLN A 44 -4.91 1.87 17.56
CA GLN A 44 -3.86 1.68 16.56
C GLN A 44 -4.23 0.58 15.55
N ARG A 45 -4.76 -0.54 16.05
CA ARG A 45 -5.18 -1.65 15.22
C ARG A 45 -6.33 -1.29 14.27
N MET A 46 -7.34 -0.57 14.75
CA MET A 46 -8.43 -0.09 13.91
C MET A 46 -7.93 0.85 12.81
N LEU A 47 -6.99 1.73 13.13
CA LEU A 47 -6.38 2.64 12.15
C LEU A 47 -5.57 1.87 11.10
N ASP A 48 -4.82 0.83 11.49
CA ASP A 48 -4.07 -0.02 10.56
C ASP A 48 -5.01 -0.76 9.58
N LEU A 49 -6.11 -1.32 10.08
CA LEU A 49 -7.12 -2.00 9.27
C LEU A 49 -7.83 -1.03 8.32
N ALA A 50 -8.24 0.14 8.83
CA ALA A 50 -8.86 1.18 8.00
C ALA A 50 -7.91 1.65 6.90
N ARG A 51 -6.61 1.83 7.21
CA ARG A 51 -5.59 2.19 6.23
C ARG A 51 -5.44 1.12 5.15
N GLU A 52 -5.37 -0.16 5.51
CA GLU A 52 -5.32 -1.26 4.52
C GLU A 52 -6.53 -1.25 3.59
N LEU A 53 -7.74 -1.13 4.14
CA LEU A 53 -8.97 -1.12 3.35
C LEU A 53 -9.01 0.07 2.38
N LEU A 54 -8.61 1.26 2.84
CA LEU A 54 -8.51 2.45 1.98
C LEU A 54 -7.46 2.26 0.88
N MET A 55 -6.32 1.65 1.22
CA MET A 55 -5.27 1.39 0.25
C MET A 55 -5.66 0.36 -0.79
N TRP A 56 -6.43 -0.65 -0.40
CA TRP A 56 -7.01 -1.63 -1.29
C TRP A 56 -8.00 -0.98 -2.26
N ASP A 57 -8.96 -0.20 -1.75
CA ASP A 57 -10.00 0.45 -2.55
C ASP A 57 -9.38 1.32 -3.66
N LEU A 58 -8.42 2.16 -3.28
CA LEU A 58 -7.67 3.01 -4.21
C LEU A 58 -6.86 2.20 -5.24
N ARG A 59 -6.22 1.09 -4.84
CA ARG A 59 -5.45 0.24 -5.75
C ARG A 59 -6.35 -0.49 -6.74
N HIS A 60 -7.50 -0.99 -6.28
CA HIS A 60 -8.45 -1.76 -7.08
C HIS A 60 -8.98 -0.92 -8.25
N ASP A 61 -9.28 0.35 -8.01
CA ASP A 61 -9.75 1.28 -9.03
C ASP A 61 -8.73 1.48 -10.18
N TRP A 62 -7.42 1.38 -9.91
CA TRP A 62 -6.37 1.67 -10.91
C TRP A 62 -5.88 0.47 -11.71
N ILE A 63 -6.20 -0.74 -11.27
CA ILE A 63 -5.99 -1.94 -12.08
C ILE A 63 -6.96 -1.93 -13.27
N LEU A 64 -8.17 -1.37 -13.07
CA LEU A 64 -9.23 -1.36 -14.07
C LEU A 64 -9.31 -0.05 -14.87
N ARG A 65 -8.80 1.06 -14.34
CA ARG A 65 -8.91 2.40 -14.96
C ARG A 65 -7.55 3.08 -15.14
N PRO A 66 -7.37 3.90 -16.18
CA PRO A 66 -6.14 4.67 -16.37
C PRO A 66 -5.85 5.58 -15.16
N MET A 67 -4.65 5.48 -14.59
CA MET A 67 -4.23 6.27 -13.42
C MET A 67 -4.32 7.78 -13.70
N VAL A 68 -4.04 8.17 -14.94
CA VAL A 68 -4.05 9.56 -15.42
C VAL A 68 -5.41 10.25 -15.21
N ASN A 69 -6.50 9.50 -15.05
CA ASN A 69 -7.83 10.06 -14.84
C ASN A 69 -8.09 10.49 -13.38
N SER A 70 -7.20 10.14 -12.43
CA SER A 70 -7.32 10.61 -11.04
C SER A 70 -5.96 10.80 -10.34
N PRO A 71 -5.16 11.82 -10.75
CA PRO A 71 -3.90 12.13 -10.07
C PRO A 71 -4.08 12.48 -8.58
N ALA A 72 -5.25 13.05 -8.22
CA ALA A 72 -5.59 13.37 -6.84
C ALA A 72 -5.72 12.09 -5.98
N ALA A 73 -6.43 11.07 -6.46
CA ALA A 73 -6.53 9.80 -5.75
C ALA A 73 -5.15 9.13 -5.64
N PHE A 74 -4.34 9.20 -6.71
CA PHE A 74 -2.97 8.69 -6.68
C PHE A 74 -2.12 9.33 -5.59
N LYS A 75 -2.21 10.67 -5.46
CA LYS A 75 -1.53 11.42 -4.41
C LYS A 75 -1.99 11.01 -3.00
N GLU A 76 -3.30 10.79 -2.79
CA GLU A 76 -3.81 10.35 -1.48
C GLU A 76 -3.31 8.95 -1.11
N TRP A 77 -3.24 8.03 -2.06
CA TRP A 77 -2.63 6.72 -1.80
C TRP A 77 -1.15 6.82 -1.49
N LEU A 78 -0.40 7.67 -2.19
CA LEU A 78 1.02 7.90 -1.86
C LEU A 78 1.18 8.42 -0.44
N ARG A 79 0.30 9.33 0.00
CA ARG A 79 0.27 9.83 1.37
C ARG A 79 -0.03 8.69 2.35
N LEU A 80 -1.07 7.90 2.13
CA LEU A 80 -1.43 6.77 3.00
C LEU A 80 -0.30 5.73 3.09
N ARG A 81 0.38 5.45 1.96
CA ARG A 81 1.44 4.46 1.85
C ARG A 81 2.76 4.92 2.45
N PHE A 82 3.10 6.21 2.36
CA PHE A 82 4.45 6.71 2.69
C PHE A 82 4.52 7.84 3.72
N ALA A 83 3.41 8.28 4.32
CA ALA A 83 3.38 9.43 5.25
C ALA A 83 4.33 9.32 6.46
N ASN A 84 4.72 8.11 6.87
CA ASN A 84 5.55 7.86 8.04
C ASN A 84 7.01 7.51 7.70
N LEU A 85 7.44 7.68 6.44
CA LEU A 85 8.83 7.49 6.09
C LEU A 85 9.67 8.70 6.48
N GLU A 86 10.73 8.49 7.24
CA GLU A 86 11.68 9.54 7.65
C GLU A 86 12.73 9.88 6.57
N HIS A 87 12.60 9.29 5.38
CA HIS A 87 13.59 9.39 4.31
C HIS A 87 12.91 9.55 2.94
N GLU A 88 13.66 10.09 1.97
CA GLU A 88 13.17 10.21 0.61
C GLU A 88 13.19 8.86 -0.09
N ILE A 89 12.17 8.63 -0.91
CA ILE A 89 12.06 7.44 -1.74
C ILE A 89 11.83 7.83 -3.19
N PHE A 90 12.38 7.04 -4.10
CA PHE A 90 12.07 7.10 -5.51
C PHE A 90 11.17 5.92 -5.86
N LEU A 91 9.87 6.21 -5.99
CA LEU A 91 8.88 5.24 -6.44
C LEU A 91 8.81 5.24 -7.96
N VAL A 92 8.88 4.06 -8.56
CA VAL A 92 8.56 3.83 -9.97
C VAL A 92 7.18 3.18 -10.07
N VAL A 93 6.35 3.74 -10.94
CA VAL A 93 5.04 3.19 -11.28
C VAL A 93 5.14 2.62 -12.68
N PHE A 94 4.94 1.31 -12.81
CA PHE A 94 4.96 0.62 -14.08
C PHE A 94 3.55 0.62 -14.66
N LEU A 95 3.42 1.13 -15.89
CA LEU A 95 2.14 1.25 -16.57
C LEU A 95 2.10 0.34 -17.80
N ASP A 96 0.89 -0.08 -18.18
CA ASP A 96 0.66 -0.68 -19.49
C ASP A 96 0.41 0.38 -20.56
N ALA A 97 0.28 -0.06 -21.82
CA ALA A 97 0.01 0.83 -22.96
C ALA A 97 -1.35 1.56 -22.87
N GLN A 98 -2.22 1.19 -21.92
CA GLN A 98 -3.49 1.87 -21.63
C GLN A 98 -3.39 2.80 -20.41
N GLN A 99 -2.17 3.06 -19.92
CA GLN A 99 -1.89 3.91 -18.75
C GLN A 99 -2.51 3.37 -17.45
N ARG A 100 -2.71 2.05 -17.35
CA ARG A 100 -3.14 1.35 -16.13
C ARG A 100 -1.93 0.86 -15.36
N ILE A 101 -2.03 0.80 -14.04
CA ILE A 101 -0.90 0.37 -13.19
C ILE A 101 -0.73 -1.15 -13.28
N ILE A 102 0.46 -1.58 -13.70
CA ILE A 102 0.92 -2.97 -13.64
C ILE A 102 1.44 -3.23 -12.23
N ASP A 103 2.38 -2.42 -11.76
CA ASP A 103 2.96 -2.51 -10.42
C ASP A 103 3.62 -1.21 -9.97
N THR A 104 4.03 -1.15 -8.71
CA THR A 104 4.77 -0.02 -8.13
C THR A 104 5.95 -0.52 -7.30
N GLU A 105 7.14 0.03 -7.52
CA GLU A 105 8.36 -0.37 -6.81
C GLU A 105 9.12 0.82 -6.25
N VAL A 106 9.52 0.75 -4.98
CA VAL A 106 10.47 1.71 -4.39
C VAL A 106 11.88 1.26 -4.74
N MET A 107 12.45 1.84 -5.80
CA MET A 107 13.72 1.40 -6.36
C MET A 107 14.93 2.05 -5.70
N PHE A 108 14.78 3.28 -5.20
CA PHE A 108 15.86 4.00 -4.53
C PHE A 108 15.37 4.65 -3.25
N ARG A 109 16.27 4.73 -2.28
CA ARG A 109 16.07 5.46 -1.02
C ARG A 109 17.24 6.41 -0.86
N GLY A 110 16.96 7.61 -0.39
CA GLY A 110 17.98 8.59 -0.11
C GLY A 110 17.64 9.41 1.11
N THR A 111 18.48 10.41 1.35
CA THR A 111 18.31 11.35 2.46
C THR A 111 17.54 12.58 1.97
N LEU A 112 17.12 13.44 2.90
CA LEU A 112 16.49 14.73 2.58
C LEU A 112 17.34 15.64 1.67
N THR A 113 18.66 15.41 1.59
CA THR A 113 19.58 16.25 0.80
C THR A 113 19.98 15.63 -0.53
N GLN A 114 19.87 14.30 -0.67
CA GLN A 114 20.31 13.61 -1.88
C GLN A 114 19.75 12.19 -1.98
N THR A 115 19.30 11.85 -3.19
CA THR A 115 19.00 10.48 -3.64
C THR A 115 19.71 10.21 -4.95
N SER A 116 20.46 9.10 -5.05
CA SER A 116 21.10 8.68 -6.30
C SER A 116 20.19 7.74 -7.08
N VAL A 117 19.78 8.15 -8.28
CA VAL A 117 18.92 7.38 -9.18
C VAL A 117 19.75 6.88 -10.36
N TYR A 118 19.64 5.60 -10.68
CA TYR A 118 20.36 4.98 -11.80
C TYR A 118 19.37 4.61 -12.91
N PRO A 119 19.29 5.38 -14.01
CA PRO A 119 18.29 5.16 -15.06
C PRO A 119 18.30 3.75 -15.65
N ARG A 120 19.47 3.11 -15.77
CA ARG A 120 19.59 1.72 -16.27
C ARG A 120 18.80 0.72 -15.43
N GLU A 121 18.73 0.92 -14.11
CA GLU A 121 18.01 0.01 -13.22
C GLU A 121 16.51 0.21 -13.41
N VAL A 122 16.06 1.47 -13.54
CA VAL A 122 14.66 1.80 -13.85
C VAL A 122 14.21 1.14 -15.15
N VAL A 123 15.02 1.24 -16.21
CA VAL A 123 14.72 0.60 -17.51
C VAL A 123 14.67 -0.92 -17.38
N LYS A 124 15.61 -1.52 -16.64
CA LYS A 124 15.64 -2.96 -16.42
C LYS A 124 14.38 -3.44 -15.69
N ALA A 125 13.94 -2.74 -14.65
CA ALA A 125 12.71 -3.05 -13.94
C ALA A 125 11.48 -2.85 -14.84
N ALA A 126 11.42 -1.76 -15.62
CA ALA A 126 10.34 -1.53 -16.58
C ALA A 126 10.21 -2.68 -17.59
N MET A 127 11.33 -3.21 -18.10
CA MET A 127 11.33 -4.37 -18.98
C MET A 127 10.85 -5.65 -18.27
N GLN A 128 11.23 -5.86 -17.01
CA GLN A 128 10.76 -7.01 -16.21
C GLN A 128 9.24 -6.99 -16.01
N HIS A 129 8.66 -5.80 -15.84
CA HIS A 129 7.22 -5.60 -15.72
C HIS A 129 6.49 -5.51 -17.07
N ASN A 130 7.19 -5.58 -18.21
CA ASN A 130 6.63 -5.32 -19.55
C ASN A 130 5.87 -3.98 -19.62
N ALA A 131 6.42 -2.94 -18.97
CA ALA A 131 5.83 -1.62 -18.94
C ALA A 131 5.97 -0.91 -20.30
N ALA A 132 4.99 -0.05 -20.64
CA ALA A 132 4.92 0.67 -21.91
C ALA A 132 4.55 2.15 -21.74
#